data_AF-A0A812QRM8-F1
#
_entry.id   AF-A0A812QRM8-F1
#
_cell.length_a   1.000
_cell.length_b   1.000
_cell.length_c   1.000
_cell.angle_alpha   90.00
_cell.angle_beta   90.00
_cell.angle_gamma   90.00
#
_symmetry.space_group_name_H-M   'P 1'
#
loop_
_entity.id
_entity.type
_entity.pdbx_description
1 polymer ?
#
loop_
_entity_poly.entity_id
_entity_poly.type
_entity_poly.pdbx_seq_one_letter_code
_entity_poly.pdbx_strand_id
1 'polypeptide(L)'
;MHGPFDALRDVLARFDPKKSNLIPTSHLRNVLTKILPDLESDWEVLLQEFAVGTFTDYQAFLASLQSAVPGDPGESEVLRSELKETRGQLEALQRVLQRHPLEFTVGQYNILAGYMGSNTEPWFLYGVDIDEDRRREIFRLHGERHADGRPANPGWPNYVRGVLSAEEIAAVEAVHERCFAWEVRKDRLLEQIRAMDCDVLSLVECDHYNDHFRPALAAMGYDSTWRKRPRPSSDDGCCVAWRRSLFELVKETSVEFVDKLCPVRQKLVKDRIAVVALLETKLTKQKICLVSTHLQRNPEDPTQDMLRARQVGQVLRALADFVNSFPASSGAREAPVVLTGDLNCTSFGRLRGIANTISLLNQEVQLHPFTFDCADAPTGVTSVTMARCMRIDAILYQSQRLELVDVQEIPDVSPEQPIPNDEQPSDHVPIVAQFRCRSRLHTMKQLAREWFLSLAGKEAQVPLNQRQLENAFKLYDYDGTGTVSYSNMRKVLTQLFGLLPDASEKALERIPNELTYADFVAAYLDAVKEAGLPGLEDLREAFQLFDRDQSGAIDQQELLTAFEQCAPATVPTDKLIDLFKAIDANGDQTIDLEEMLHFLAKTWADSFRLAK
;
A
#
# COMPACT_ATOMS: atom_id res chain seq x y z
N MET A 1 -28.10 24.69 -6.62
CA MET A 1 -27.39 23.62 -7.36
C MET A 1 -26.00 23.52 -6.77
N HIS A 2 -25.54 22.43 -6.17
CA HIS A 2 -26.14 21.20 -5.68
C HIS A 2 -25.39 20.92 -4.38
N GLY A 3 -26.11 20.82 -3.27
CA GLY A 3 -25.51 20.73 -1.95
C GLY A 3 -25.62 19.30 -1.39
N PRO A 4 -24.62 18.83 -0.63
CA PRO A 4 -24.49 17.46 -0.09
C PRO A 4 -25.67 16.96 0.78
N PHE A 5 -26.64 17.82 1.07
CA PHE A 5 -27.92 17.47 1.70
C PHE A 5 -28.83 16.58 0.83
N ASP A 6 -28.75 16.65 -0.51
CA ASP A 6 -29.58 15.78 -1.37
C ASP A 6 -29.04 14.33 -1.40
N ALA A 7 -27.73 14.12 -1.25
CA ALA A 7 -27.11 12.79 -1.28
C ALA A 7 -27.33 12.00 0.02
N LEU A 8 -27.21 12.65 1.19
CA LEU A 8 -27.51 12.02 2.48
C LEU A 8 -29.01 11.74 2.63
N ARG A 9 -29.88 12.65 2.14
CA ARG A 9 -31.33 12.46 2.09
C ARG A 9 -31.71 11.34 1.12
N ASP A 10 -31.04 11.19 -0.02
CA ASP A 10 -31.26 10.09 -0.96
C ASP A 10 -30.80 8.73 -0.41
N VAL A 11 -29.70 8.68 0.36
CA VAL A 11 -29.23 7.45 1.03
C VAL A 11 -30.22 7.03 2.12
N LEU A 12 -30.75 7.97 2.89
CA LEU A 12 -31.80 7.71 3.89
C LEU A 12 -33.17 7.40 3.26
N ALA A 13 -33.51 7.98 2.10
CA ALA A 13 -34.76 7.73 1.37
C ALA A 13 -34.77 6.42 0.55
N ARG A 14 -33.59 5.86 0.24
CA ARG A 14 -33.43 4.55 -0.42
C ARG A 14 -33.65 3.35 0.52
N PHE A 15 -33.73 3.59 1.83
CA PHE A 15 -34.32 2.64 2.77
C PHE A 15 -35.84 2.76 2.71
N ASP A 16 -36.46 1.93 1.88
CA ASP A 16 -37.90 1.87 1.62
C ASP A 16 -38.76 1.99 2.92
N PRO A 17 -39.48 3.11 3.14
CA PRO A 17 -40.39 3.27 4.27
C PRO A 17 -41.59 2.31 4.22
N LYS A 18 -41.80 1.61 3.10
CA LYS A 18 -42.92 0.68 2.90
C LYS A 18 -42.54 -0.77 3.20
N LYS A 19 -41.29 -1.06 3.60
CA LYS A 19 -40.86 -2.38 4.06
C LYS A 19 -40.17 -2.30 5.43
N SER A 20 -41.03 -2.39 6.45
CA SER A 20 -40.80 -2.80 7.84
C SER A 20 -39.84 -1.98 8.72
N ASN A 21 -40.46 -1.25 9.66
CA ASN A 21 -40.02 -0.90 11.02
C ASN A 21 -38.63 -0.25 11.22
N LEU A 22 -38.53 1.06 10.93
CA LEU A 22 -37.50 1.94 11.49
C LEU A 22 -38.16 3.10 12.25
N ILE A 23 -37.58 3.46 13.40
CA ILE A 23 -38.13 4.44 14.36
C ILE A 23 -38.21 5.83 13.70
N PRO A 24 -39.37 6.51 13.75
CA PRO A 24 -39.49 7.91 13.32
C PRO A 24 -38.51 8.79 14.11
N THR A 25 -37.82 9.72 13.46
CA THR A 25 -36.88 10.66 14.09
C THR A 25 -37.50 11.42 15.28
N SER A 26 -38.81 11.66 15.23
CA SER A 26 -39.61 12.24 16.32
C SER A 26 -39.74 11.33 17.55
N HIS A 27 -39.75 10.01 17.34
CA HIS A 27 -39.84 9.01 18.40
C HIS A 27 -38.46 8.77 19.05
N LEU A 28 -37.38 8.78 18.26
CA LEU A 28 -36.01 8.76 18.78
C LEU A 28 -35.71 10.02 19.63
N ARG A 29 -36.14 11.20 19.16
CA ARG A 29 -36.07 12.47 19.91
C ARG A 29 -36.81 12.36 21.24
N ASN A 30 -38.07 11.92 21.22
CA ASN A 30 -38.90 11.79 22.43
C ASN A 30 -38.37 10.79 23.45
N VAL A 31 -37.73 9.70 23.02
CA VAL A 31 -37.09 8.72 23.93
C VAL A 31 -35.84 9.34 24.55
N LEU A 32 -34.96 9.95 23.75
CA LEU A 32 -33.70 10.54 24.22
C LEU A 32 -33.91 11.72 25.17
N THR A 33 -34.92 12.58 24.93
CA THR A 33 -35.29 13.68 25.83
C THR A 33 -35.79 13.20 27.20
N LYS A 34 -36.28 11.96 27.30
CA LYS A 34 -36.71 11.35 28.57
C LYS A 34 -35.57 10.69 29.34
N ILE A 35 -34.51 10.23 28.67
CA ILE A 35 -33.34 9.58 29.31
C ILE A 35 -32.31 10.62 29.77
N LEU A 36 -32.16 11.72 29.03
CA LEU A 36 -31.14 12.76 29.24
C LEU A 36 -31.79 14.16 29.21
N PRO A 37 -32.52 14.55 30.28
CA PRO A 37 -33.36 15.75 30.26
C PRO A 37 -32.58 17.07 30.23
N ASP A 38 -31.30 17.07 30.63
CA ASP A 38 -30.50 18.30 30.78
C ASP A 38 -29.78 18.76 29.50
N LEU A 39 -29.98 18.08 28.37
CA LEU A 39 -29.24 18.31 27.10
C LEU A 39 -30.15 18.77 25.95
N GLU A 40 -31.33 19.31 26.25
CA GLU A 40 -32.36 19.66 25.27
C GLU A 40 -31.90 20.66 24.18
N SER A 41 -30.92 21.53 24.50
CA SER A 41 -30.30 22.48 23.58
C SER A 41 -29.27 21.86 22.63
N ASP A 42 -28.73 20.70 22.97
CA ASP A 42 -27.59 20.09 22.27
C ASP A 42 -28.05 19.08 21.20
N TRP A 43 -29.35 18.79 21.12
CA TRP A 43 -29.91 17.82 20.18
C TRP A 43 -29.98 18.32 18.74
N GLU A 44 -30.30 19.60 18.53
CA GLU A 44 -30.25 20.19 17.19
C GLU A 44 -28.81 20.35 16.72
N VAL A 45 -27.88 20.58 17.64
CA VAL A 45 -26.44 20.63 17.37
C VAL A 45 -25.89 19.24 17.05
N LEU A 46 -26.21 18.19 17.82
CA LEU A 46 -25.80 16.81 17.56
C LEU A 46 -26.37 16.25 16.25
N LEU A 47 -27.62 16.58 15.91
CA LEU A 47 -28.23 16.20 14.63
C LEU A 47 -27.67 17.02 13.46
N GLN A 48 -27.29 18.28 13.69
CA GLN A 48 -26.54 19.09 12.72
C GLN A 48 -25.10 18.57 12.56
N GLU A 49 -24.40 18.18 13.62
CA GLU A 49 -23.04 17.62 13.56
C GLU A 49 -23.02 16.24 12.90
N PHE A 50 -24.06 15.43 13.10
CA PHE A 50 -24.30 14.20 12.32
C PHE A 50 -24.52 14.48 10.81
N ALA A 51 -25.08 15.65 10.48
CA ALA A 51 -25.33 16.09 9.11
C ALA A 51 -24.14 16.86 8.49
N VAL A 52 -23.21 17.36 9.31
CA VAL A 52 -22.08 18.22 8.92
C VAL A 52 -20.73 17.49 9.00
N GLY A 53 -20.69 16.26 9.50
CA GLY A 53 -19.52 15.36 9.38
C GLY A 53 -18.39 15.60 10.38
N THR A 54 -18.57 16.46 11.39
CA THR A 54 -17.60 16.62 12.48
C THR A 54 -17.94 15.68 13.64
N PHE A 55 -17.52 14.42 13.50
CA PHE A 55 -17.74 13.35 14.49
C PHE A 55 -16.83 13.52 15.73
N THR A 56 -17.15 14.49 16.58
CA THR A 56 -16.76 14.45 17.98
C THR A 56 -17.76 13.60 18.75
N ASP A 57 -17.46 12.31 18.73
CA ASP A 57 -17.76 11.35 19.79
C ASP A 57 -19.10 10.59 19.77
N TYR A 58 -19.40 9.98 18.63
CA TYR A 58 -20.34 8.85 18.55
C TYR A 58 -19.99 7.69 19.49
N GLN A 59 -18.71 7.51 19.84
CA GLN A 59 -18.32 6.51 20.83
C GLN A 59 -18.66 6.95 22.26
N ALA A 60 -18.56 8.23 22.61
CA ALA A 60 -19.14 8.75 23.86
C ALA A 60 -20.67 8.76 23.86
N PHE A 61 -21.31 8.96 22.72
CA PHE A 61 -22.77 8.77 22.59
C PHE A 61 -23.16 7.29 22.82
N LEU A 62 -22.44 6.34 22.22
CA LEU A 62 -22.66 4.92 22.47
C LEU A 62 -22.25 4.49 23.88
N ALA A 63 -21.17 5.04 24.44
CA ALA A 63 -20.71 4.77 25.79
C ALA A 63 -21.63 5.38 26.84
N SER A 64 -22.23 6.55 26.60
CA SER A 64 -23.25 7.16 27.44
C SER A 64 -24.56 6.38 27.40
N LEU A 65 -24.99 5.90 26.22
CA LEU A 65 -26.10 4.95 26.09
C LEU A 65 -25.82 3.61 26.81
N GLN A 66 -24.57 3.14 26.82
CA GLN A 66 -24.16 1.90 27.50
C GLN A 66 -23.96 2.07 29.02
N SER A 67 -23.66 3.28 29.49
CA SER A 67 -23.39 3.60 30.91
C SER A 67 -24.56 4.28 31.63
N ALA A 68 -25.62 4.68 30.91
CA ALA A 68 -26.85 5.18 31.49
C ALA A 68 -27.53 4.09 32.35
N VAL A 69 -27.51 4.28 33.66
CA VAL A 69 -28.27 3.46 34.62
C VAL A 69 -29.58 4.20 34.92
N PRO A 70 -30.76 3.55 34.82
CA PRO A 70 -32.03 4.20 35.14
C PRO A 70 -32.03 4.67 36.60
N GLY A 71 -32.38 5.94 36.83
CA GLY A 71 -32.41 6.55 38.16
C GLY A 71 -33.54 6.06 39.08
N ASP A 72 -34.59 5.41 38.55
CA ASP A 72 -35.76 5.00 39.33
C ASP A 72 -36.32 3.61 38.91
N PRO A 73 -36.73 2.70 39.84
CA PRO A 73 -37.09 1.31 39.52
C PRO A 73 -38.37 1.13 38.69
N GLY A 74 -39.27 2.11 38.66
CA GLY A 74 -40.58 2.03 37.96
C GLY A 74 -40.54 2.46 36.49
N GLU A 75 -39.67 3.41 36.12
CA GLU A 75 -39.42 3.83 34.72
C GLU A 75 -38.39 2.94 34.01
N SER A 76 -37.70 2.09 34.78
CA SER A 76 -36.55 1.28 34.38
C SER A 76 -36.84 0.23 33.29
N GLU A 77 -38.04 -0.34 33.18
CA GLU A 77 -38.28 -1.45 32.25
C GLU A 77 -38.58 -0.98 30.81
N VAL A 78 -39.32 0.13 30.68
CA VAL A 78 -39.63 0.76 29.39
C VAL A 78 -38.35 1.38 28.80
N LEU A 79 -37.60 2.14 29.61
CA LEU A 79 -36.32 2.74 29.19
C LEU A 79 -35.28 1.68 28.80
N ARG A 80 -35.19 0.56 29.55
CA ARG A 80 -34.32 -0.57 29.17
C ARG A 80 -34.78 -1.24 27.87
N SER A 81 -36.08 -1.36 27.66
CA SER A 81 -36.64 -1.89 26.41
C SER A 81 -36.33 -0.98 25.22
N GLU A 82 -36.51 0.33 25.37
CA GLU A 82 -36.23 1.34 24.33
C GLU A 82 -34.72 1.44 24.02
N LEU A 83 -33.86 1.37 25.04
CA LEU A 83 -32.40 1.30 24.87
C LEU A 83 -31.98 0.02 24.13
N LYS A 84 -32.56 -1.12 24.50
CA LYS A 84 -32.31 -2.41 23.85
C LYS A 84 -32.78 -2.39 22.39
N GLU A 85 -33.94 -1.79 22.12
CA GLU A 85 -34.47 -1.62 20.77
C GLU A 85 -33.59 -0.70 19.92
N THR A 86 -33.21 0.47 20.46
CA THR A 86 -32.32 1.43 19.79
C THR A 86 -30.96 0.81 19.48
N ARG A 87 -30.40 0.03 20.42
CA ARG A 87 -29.18 -0.74 20.20
C ARG A 87 -29.36 -1.78 19.09
N GLY A 88 -30.48 -2.52 19.09
CA GLY A 88 -30.79 -3.50 18.05
C GLY A 88 -30.94 -2.86 16.65
N GLN A 89 -31.49 -1.65 16.58
CA GLN A 89 -31.62 -0.88 15.34
C GLN A 89 -30.29 -0.32 14.85
N LEU A 90 -29.44 0.14 15.76
CA LEU A 90 -28.08 0.55 15.43
C LEU A 90 -27.25 -0.63 14.91
N GLU A 91 -27.33 -1.78 15.58
CA GLU A 91 -26.70 -3.02 15.11
C GLU A 91 -27.26 -3.49 13.75
N ALA A 92 -28.54 -3.23 13.47
CA ALA A 92 -29.14 -3.49 12.16
C ALA A 92 -28.62 -2.50 11.09
N LEU A 93 -28.56 -1.21 11.40
CA LEU A 93 -28.01 -0.17 10.53
C LEU A 93 -26.53 -0.44 10.23
N GLN A 94 -25.73 -0.77 11.24
CA GLN A 94 -24.33 -1.19 11.09
C GLN A 94 -24.20 -2.40 10.16
N ARG A 95 -25.07 -3.41 10.29
CA ARG A 95 -25.10 -4.57 9.39
C ARG A 95 -25.43 -4.21 7.94
N VAL A 96 -26.23 -3.17 7.70
CA VAL A 96 -26.51 -2.70 6.33
C VAL A 96 -25.36 -1.83 5.81
N LEU A 97 -24.82 -0.94 6.62
CA LEU A 97 -23.68 -0.10 6.27
C LEU A 97 -22.41 -0.92 6.02
N GLN A 98 -22.23 -2.04 6.72
CA GLN A 98 -21.20 -3.05 6.45
C GLN A 98 -21.26 -3.65 5.03
N ARG A 99 -22.43 -3.60 4.40
CA ARG A 99 -22.62 -4.08 3.02
C ARG A 99 -22.36 -2.97 2.00
N HIS A 100 -22.25 -1.72 2.44
CA HIS A 100 -21.91 -0.60 1.58
C HIS A 100 -20.39 -0.56 1.38
N PRO A 101 -19.92 -0.43 0.12
CA PRO A 101 -18.50 -0.22 -0.17
C PRO A 101 -17.94 0.96 0.62
N LEU A 102 -16.87 0.74 1.38
CA LEU A 102 -16.07 1.83 1.94
C LEU A 102 -15.35 2.55 0.80
N GLU A 103 -15.53 3.86 0.70
CA GLU A 103 -14.70 4.73 -0.13
C GLU A 103 -13.79 5.56 0.76
N PHE A 104 -12.54 5.72 0.35
CA PHE A 104 -11.56 6.48 1.11
C PHE A 104 -10.41 6.96 0.20
N THR A 105 -9.76 8.05 0.60
CA THR A 105 -8.59 8.60 -0.09
C THR A 105 -7.30 8.25 0.64
N VAL A 106 -6.25 7.93 -0.12
CA VAL A 106 -4.90 7.68 0.38
C VAL A 106 -3.94 8.68 -0.24
N GLY A 107 -3.21 9.40 0.61
CA GLY A 107 -2.13 10.29 0.22
C GLY A 107 -0.76 9.70 0.51
N GLN A 108 0.20 9.98 -0.36
CA GLN A 108 1.62 9.78 -0.09
C GLN A 108 2.37 11.09 -0.36
N TYR A 109 3.33 11.41 0.51
CA TYR A 109 4.19 12.56 0.30
C TYR A 109 5.59 12.34 0.90
N ASN A 110 6.64 12.49 0.09
CA ASN A 110 8.01 12.63 0.57
C ASN A 110 8.27 14.09 0.98
N ILE A 111 8.34 14.34 2.29
CA ILE A 111 8.36 15.70 2.84
C ILE A 111 9.77 16.23 3.09
N LEU A 112 10.78 15.35 3.13
CA LEU A 112 12.19 15.71 3.34
C LEU A 112 12.36 16.81 4.40
N ALA A 113 11.74 16.61 5.56
CA ALA A 113 11.39 17.70 6.46
C ALA A 113 12.62 18.55 6.84
N GLY A 114 13.59 18.02 7.57
CA GLY A 114 14.87 18.69 7.87
C GLY A 114 16.01 18.31 6.92
N TYR A 115 15.91 17.18 6.23
CA TYR A 115 17.02 16.55 5.51
C TYR A 115 17.14 16.90 4.01
N MET A 116 16.23 17.71 3.44
CA MET A 116 16.25 18.12 2.01
C MET A 116 17.61 18.62 1.51
N GLY A 117 18.50 19.01 2.42
CA GLY A 117 19.82 19.55 2.13
C GLY A 117 19.74 21.05 1.93
N SER A 118 20.90 21.70 1.93
CA SER A 118 20.98 23.13 1.66
C SER A 118 21.08 23.35 0.15
N ASN A 119 20.43 24.40 -0.40
CA ASN A 119 20.73 24.85 -1.77
C ASN A 119 22.24 25.11 -2.00
N THR A 120 23.00 25.28 -0.91
CA THR A 120 24.45 25.43 -0.90
C THR A 120 25.22 24.11 -0.95
N GLU A 121 24.58 23.00 -1.28
CA GLU A 121 25.22 21.73 -1.62
C GLU A 121 25.48 21.65 -3.13
N PRO A 122 26.56 20.98 -3.57
CA PRO A 122 27.02 21.06 -4.97
C PRO A 122 26.05 20.45 -5.99
N TRP A 123 25.06 19.65 -5.56
CA TRP A 123 24.04 19.07 -6.42
C TRP A 123 22.78 19.93 -6.59
N PHE A 124 22.57 20.96 -5.77
CA PHE A 124 21.46 21.91 -5.94
C PHE A 124 21.95 23.16 -6.67
N LEU A 125 22.53 24.14 -5.95
CA LEU A 125 23.03 25.40 -6.49
C LEU A 125 22.01 26.13 -7.40
N TYR A 126 20.73 26.13 -7.02
CA TYR A 126 19.66 26.78 -7.76
C TYR A 126 19.84 28.30 -7.75
N GLY A 127 19.35 28.96 -8.81
CA GLY A 127 19.43 30.42 -8.98
C GLY A 127 20.59 30.89 -9.85
N VAL A 128 21.42 29.97 -10.33
CA VAL A 128 22.57 30.25 -11.21
C VAL A 128 22.60 29.25 -12.35
N ASP A 129 22.95 29.71 -13.55
CA ASP A 129 23.22 28.86 -14.70
C ASP A 129 24.68 28.39 -14.67
N ILE A 130 24.89 27.08 -14.49
CA ILE A 130 26.20 26.47 -14.31
C ILE A 130 26.40 25.45 -15.42
N ASP A 131 27.28 25.76 -16.36
CA ASP A 131 27.67 24.82 -17.41
C ASP A 131 28.39 23.57 -16.86
N GLU A 132 28.51 22.53 -17.68
CA GLU A 132 29.10 21.24 -17.29
C GLU A 132 30.56 21.36 -16.82
N ASP A 133 31.35 22.27 -17.38
CA ASP A 133 32.76 22.45 -17.02
C ASP A 133 32.88 23.05 -15.62
N ARG A 134 32.13 24.13 -15.36
CA ARG A 134 32.03 24.74 -14.03
C ARG A 134 31.49 23.74 -13.01
N ARG A 135 30.47 22.96 -13.38
CA ARG A 135 29.88 21.94 -12.49
C ARG A 135 30.89 20.85 -12.14
N ARG A 136 31.65 20.34 -13.10
CA ARG A 136 32.74 19.37 -12.85
C ARG A 136 33.80 19.93 -11.92
N GLU A 137 34.18 21.19 -12.12
CA GLU A 137 35.17 21.84 -11.25
C GLU A 137 34.65 22.02 -9.82
N ILE A 138 33.38 22.40 -9.65
CA ILE A 138 32.72 22.48 -8.33
C ILE A 138 32.76 21.12 -7.61
N PHE A 139 32.39 20.02 -8.29
CA PHE A 139 32.48 18.69 -7.70
C PHE A 139 33.92 18.27 -7.37
N ARG A 140 34.89 18.63 -8.22
CA ARG A 140 36.31 18.40 -7.96
C ARG A 140 36.77 19.13 -6.70
N LEU A 141 36.48 20.42 -6.58
CA LEU A 141 36.84 21.27 -5.44
C LEU A 141 36.16 20.82 -4.15
N HIS A 142 34.88 20.47 -4.22
CA HIS A 142 34.13 19.92 -3.08
C HIS A 142 34.66 18.54 -2.63
N GLY A 143 35.08 17.72 -3.59
CA GLY A 143 35.67 16.40 -3.37
C GLY A 143 37.14 16.43 -2.90
N GLU A 144 37.82 17.56 -3.04
CA GLU A 144 39.25 17.69 -2.74
C GLU A 144 39.54 17.46 -1.25
N ARG A 145 40.58 16.68 -0.96
CA ARG A 145 41.02 16.34 0.39
C ARG A 145 42.51 16.63 0.55
N HIS A 146 42.89 17.13 1.71
CA HIS A 146 44.30 17.20 2.11
C HIS A 146 44.86 15.79 2.38
N ALA A 147 46.18 15.67 2.53
CA ALA A 147 46.86 14.39 2.79
C ALA A 147 46.40 13.70 4.10
N ASP A 148 45.80 14.44 5.03
CA ASP A 148 45.22 13.92 6.28
C ASP A 148 43.75 13.48 6.14
N GLY A 149 43.18 13.56 4.94
CA GLY A 149 41.81 13.17 4.62
C GLY A 149 40.76 14.25 4.91
N ARG A 150 41.13 15.44 5.41
CA ARG A 150 40.18 16.53 5.64
C ARG A 150 39.79 17.22 4.34
N PRO A 151 38.54 17.74 4.20
CA PRO A 151 38.15 18.57 3.06
C PRO A 151 39.07 19.77 2.88
N ALA A 152 39.59 19.95 1.65
CA ALA A 152 40.43 21.10 1.32
C ALA A 152 39.62 22.40 1.22
N ASN A 153 38.36 22.29 0.80
CA ASN A 153 37.41 23.39 0.70
C ASN A 153 36.17 23.09 1.56
N PRO A 154 36.24 23.24 2.89
CA PRO A 154 35.16 22.84 3.78
C PRO A 154 33.97 23.79 3.69
N GLY A 155 32.83 23.27 3.25
CA GLY A 155 31.53 23.95 3.30
C GLY A 155 31.38 25.13 2.33
N TRP A 156 30.15 25.63 2.25
CA TRP A 156 29.82 26.81 1.46
C TRP A 156 30.41 28.10 2.06
N PRO A 157 30.84 29.08 1.26
CA PRO A 157 30.98 29.05 -0.21
C PRO A 157 32.37 28.58 -0.68
N ASN A 158 33.18 27.96 0.18
CA ASN A 158 34.62 27.79 -0.07
C ASN A 158 34.93 26.96 -1.32
N TYR A 159 34.15 25.92 -1.60
CA TYR A 159 34.36 25.03 -2.76
C TYR A 159 33.87 25.60 -4.09
N VAL A 160 33.22 26.78 -4.09
CA VAL A 160 32.80 27.48 -5.31
C VAL A 160 33.56 28.78 -5.57
N ARG A 161 34.42 29.21 -4.63
CA ARG A 161 35.21 30.44 -4.79
C ARG A 161 36.16 30.31 -5.97
N GLY A 162 36.05 31.23 -6.92
CA GLY A 162 36.83 31.24 -8.15
C GLY A 162 36.16 30.51 -9.33
N VAL A 163 35.07 29.78 -9.08
CA VAL A 163 34.19 29.22 -10.13
C VAL A 163 32.91 30.06 -10.27
N LEU A 164 32.33 30.47 -9.14
CA LEU A 164 31.17 31.37 -9.08
C LEU A 164 31.59 32.80 -8.70
N SER A 165 30.91 33.79 -9.28
CA SER A 165 31.05 35.21 -8.91
C SER A 165 30.39 35.48 -7.55
N ALA A 166 30.67 36.65 -6.97
CA ALA A 166 30.05 37.05 -5.71
C ALA A 166 28.52 37.22 -5.86
N GLU A 167 28.07 37.73 -7.01
CA GLU A 167 26.66 37.88 -7.35
C GLU A 167 25.96 36.52 -7.49
N GLU A 168 26.61 35.54 -8.13
CA GLU A 168 26.10 34.17 -8.26
C GLU A 168 26.00 33.47 -6.90
N ILE A 169 27.02 33.61 -6.04
CA ILE A 169 26.99 33.09 -4.67
C ILE A 169 25.81 33.69 -3.89
N ALA A 170 25.62 35.00 -3.97
CA ALA A 170 24.51 35.68 -3.31
C ALA A 170 23.14 35.24 -3.87
N ALA A 171 23.05 34.93 -5.17
CA ALA A 171 21.83 34.39 -5.77
C ALA A 171 21.47 32.99 -5.24
N VAL A 172 22.46 32.09 -5.10
CA VAL A 172 22.27 30.76 -4.49
C VAL A 172 21.80 30.89 -3.03
N GLU A 173 22.41 31.79 -2.26
CA GLU A 173 22.02 32.07 -0.86
C GLU A 173 20.60 32.65 -0.77
N ALA A 174 20.22 33.56 -1.67
CA ALA A 174 18.87 34.11 -1.71
C ALA A 174 17.81 33.03 -2.00
N VAL A 175 18.10 32.09 -2.91
CA VAL A 175 17.21 30.94 -3.16
C VAL A 175 17.20 29.97 -1.98
N HIS A 176 18.32 29.80 -1.27
CA HIS A 176 18.36 28.98 -0.05
C HIS A 176 17.36 29.50 0.99
N GLU A 177 17.47 30.78 1.36
CA GLU A 177 16.63 31.40 2.38
C GLU A 177 15.15 31.37 1.98
N ARG A 178 14.86 31.50 0.69
CA ARG A 178 13.49 31.54 0.17
C ARG A 178 12.83 30.15 0.03
N CYS A 179 13.59 29.14 -0.40
CA CYS A 179 13.02 27.86 -0.82
C CYS A 179 13.51 26.65 -0.04
N PHE A 180 14.69 26.68 0.58
CA PHE A 180 15.31 25.51 1.23
C PHE A 180 15.35 25.59 2.76
N ALA A 181 15.38 26.81 3.32
CA ALA A 181 15.39 27.01 4.76
C ALA A 181 14.20 26.30 5.43
N TRP A 182 14.48 25.47 6.43
CA TRP A 182 13.47 24.68 7.14
C TRP A 182 12.34 25.56 7.70
N GLU A 183 12.70 26.72 8.27
CA GLU A 183 11.74 27.67 8.84
C GLU A 183 10.72 28.18 7.82
N VAL A 184 11.06 28.19 6.52
CA VAL A 184 10.14 28.58 5.44
C VAL A 184 9.35 27.37 4.94
N ARG A 185 10.00 26.21 4.78
CA ARG A 185 9.35 25.01 4.21
C ARG A 185 8.35 24.37 5.15
N LYS A 186 8.61 24.36 6.46
CA LYS A 186 7.85 23.57 7.45
C LYS A 186 6.35 23.88 7.45
N ASP A 187 5.97 25.14 7.26
CA ASP A 187 4.56 25.56 7.24
C ASP A 187 3.93 25.31 5.87
N ARG A 188 4.69 25.53 4.78
CA ARG A 188 4.27 25.22 3.41
C ARG A 188 4.03 23.72 3.21
N LEU A 189 4.85 22.86 3.83
CA LEU A 189 4.64 21.41 3.84
C LEU A 189 3.31 21.04 4.49
N LEU A 190 2.94 21.70 5.60
CA LEU A 190 1.65 21.48 6.26
C LEU A 190 0.47 22.01 5.43
N GLU A 191 0.66 23.08 4.65
CA GLU A 191 -0.33 23.56 3.69
C GLU A 191 -0.57 22.54 2.58
N GLN A 192 0.49 21.96 2.00
CA GLN A 192 0.38 20.86 1.02
C GLN A 192 -0.36 19.66 1.62
N ILE A 193 0.04 19.21 2.82
CA ILE A 193 -0.63 18.10 3.52
C ILE A 193 -2.12 18.39 3.74
N ARG A 194 -2.48 19.63 4.12
CA ARG A 194 -3.88 20.02 4.30
C ARG A 194 -4.65 20.03 2.98
N ALA A 195 -4.02 20.48 1.89
CA ALA A 195 -4.62 20.55 0.57
C ALA A 195 -4.87 19.18 -0.07
N MET A 196 -4.08 18.15 0.31
CA MET A 196 -4.32 16.77 -0.12
C MET A 196 -5.66 16.22 0.38
N ASP A 197 -6.16 16.69 1.53
CA ASP A 197 -7.45 16.31 2.12
C ASP A 197 -7.73 14.78 2.15
N CYS A 198 -6.71 14.00 2.52
CA CYS A 198 -6.81 12.54 2.47
C CYS A 198 -7.47 11.93 3.72
N ASP A 199 -8.11 10.77 3.60
CA ASP A 199 -8.56 10.00 4.76
C ASP A 199 -7.41 9.31 5.48
N VAL A 200 -6.42 8.85 4.71
CA VAL A 200 -5.23 8.15 5.19
C VAL A 200 -4.01 8.72 4.49
N LEU A 201 -2.91 8.92 5.22
CA LEU A 201 -1.74 9.64 4.75
C LEU A 201 -0.45 8.90 5.15
N SER A 202 0.48 8.83 4.21
CA SER A 202 1.82 8.31 4.38
C SER A 202 2.83 9.43 4.14
N LEU A 203 3.62 9.77 5.16
CA LEU A 203 4.70 10.74 5.05
C LEU A 203 6.04 10.04 5.23
N VAL A 204 6.93 10.18 4.25
CA VAL A 204 8.29 9.63 4.30
C VAL A 204 9.32 10.76 4.40
N GLU A 205 10.48 10.43 4.95
CA GLU A 205 11.49 11.42 5.35
C GLU A 205 10.95 12.45 6.35
N CYS A 206 10.08 11.96 7.23
CA CYS A 206 9.45 12.73 8.29
C CYS A 206 10.37 12.74 9.51
N ASP A 207 11.28 13.69 9.58
CA ASP A 207 11.85 14.14 10.86
C ASP A 207 10.91 15.21 11.49
N HIS A 208 11.27 15.75 12.65
CA HIS A 208 10.42 16.70 13.41
C HIS A 208 8.99 16.20 13.69
N TYR A 209 8.81 14.88 13.77
CA TYR A 209 7.49 14.27 13.97
C TYR A 209 6.85 14.73 15.29
N ASN A 210 7.59 14.68 16.40
CA ASN A 210 7.01 14.93 17.72
C ASN A 210 6.71 16.40 17.99
N ASP A 211 7.55 17.31 17.48
CA ASP A 211 7.54 18.74 17.74
C ASP A 211 6.75 19.55 16.70
N HIS A 212 6.69 19.10 15.44
CA HIS A 212 6.02 19.84 14.35
C HIS A 212 4.84 19.06 13.75
N PHE A 213 5.07 17.89 13.17
CA PHE A 213 4.05 17.22 12.35
C PHE A 213 2.92 16.59 13.18
N ARG A 214 3.22 15.89 14.27
CA ARG A 214 2.21 15.25 15.12
C ARG A 214 1.17 16.25 15.68
N PRO A 215 1.56 17.38 16.32
CA PRO A 215 0.57 18.35 16.79
C PRO A 215 -0.20 19.01 15.64
N ALA A 216 0.44 19.27 14.49
CA ALA A 216 -0.23 19.84 13.32
C ALA A 216 -1.25 18.87 12.70
N LEU A 217 -0.87 17.61 12.49
CA LEU A 217 -1.76 16.53 12.03
C LEU A 217 -2.93 16.34 12.99
N ALA A 218 -2.68 16.38 14.30
CA ALA A 218 -3.73 16.36 15.30
C ALA A 218 -4.68 17.56 15.13
N ALA A 219 -4.17 18.79 14.98
CA ALA A 219 -5.01 19.96 14.72
C ALA A 219 -5.83 19.84 13.42
N MET A 220 -5.33 19.13 12.41
CA MET A 220 -6.04 18.81 11.17
C MET A 220 -7.06 17.66 11.30
N GLY A 221 -7.20 17.04 12.47
CA GLY A 221 -8.16 15.95 12.72
C GLY A 221 -7.64 14.54 12.44
N TYR A 222 -6.32 14.37 12.30
CA TYR A 222 -5.69 13.06 12.17
C TYR A 222 -5.23 12.51 13.52
N ASP A 223 -5.21 11.19 13.64
CA ASP A 223 -4.30 10.48 14.54
C ASP A 223 -3.15 9.93 13.69
N SER A 224 -2.01 9.66 14.33
CA SER A 224 -0.82 9.23 13.60
C SER A 224 0.11 8.36 14.43
N THR A 225 0.88 7.54 13.72
CA THR A 225 2.02 6.80 14.24
C THR A 225 3.24 7.04 13.37
N TRP A 226 4.42 6.92 13.97
CA TRP A 226 5.69 7.16 13.29
C TRP A 226 6.77 6.25 13.85
N ARG A 227 7.71 5.87 12.98
CA ARG A 227 8.92 5.16 13.36
C ARG A 227 10.13 5.80 12.72
N LYS A 228 11.15 6.05 13.54
CA LYS A 228 12.48 6.47 13.11
C LYS A 228 13.18 5.35 12.35
N ARG A 229 13.95 5.69 11.33
CA ARG A 229 14.88 4.72 10.74
C ARG A 229 16.03 4.37 11.70
N PRO A 230 16.67 3.20 11.59
CA PRO A 230 17.70 2.73 12.52
C PRO A 230 19.04 3.47 12.40
N ARG A 231 19.25 4.27 11.35
CA ARG A 231 20.50 5.03 11.15
C ARG A 231 20.65 6.09 12.26
N PRO A 232 21.70 6.02 13.10
CA PRO A 232 21.85 6.95 14.22
C PRO A 232 22.02 8.43 13.81
N SER A 233 22.61 8.68 12.64
CA SER A 233 22.90 10.03 12.13
C SER A 233 21.74 10.69 11.40
N SER A 234 20.61 10.00 11.22
CA SER A 234 19.40 10.60 10.66
C SER A 234 18.34 10.67 11.73
N ASP A 235 17.50 11.70 11.70
CA ASP A 235 16.32 11.84 12.53
C ASP A 235 15.00 11.54 11.80
N ASP A 236 15.11 11.15 10.53
CA ASP A 236 13.96 10.86 9.66
C ASP A 236 13.27 9.51 9.99
N GLY A 237 12.07 9.37 9.47
CA GLY A 237 11.29 8.15 9.57
C GLY A 237 10.07 8.13 8.66
N CYS A 238 9.24 7.09 8.84
CA CYS A 238 7.97 6.92 8.12
C CYS A 238 6.81 7.16 9.09
N CYS A 239 5.86 8.00 8.67
CA CYS A 239 4.63 8.31 9.39
C CYS A 239 3.42 7.75 8.65
N VAL A 240 2.49 7.17 9.40
CA VAL A 240 1.15 6.83 8.93
C VAL A 240 0.14 7.62 9.75
N ALA A 241 -0.73 8.37 9.09
CA ALA A 241 -1.79 9.16 9.70
C ALA A 241 -3.16 8.81 9.11
N TRP A 242 -4.22 8.96 9.90
CA TRP A 242 -5.60 8.66 9.49
C TRP A 242 -6.61 9.61 10.14
N ARG A 243 -7.68 9.94 9.42
CA ARG A 243 -8.77 10.77 9.92
C ARG A 243 -9.42 10.10 11.14
N ARG A 244 -9.38 10.75 12.30
CA ARG A 244 -9.96 10.22 13.54
C ARG A 244 -11.47 10.02 13.47
N SER A 245 -12.14 10.80 12.61
CA SER A 245 -13.58 10.67 12.39
C SER A 245 -13.95 9.36 11.69
N LEU A 246 -13.07 8.83 10.82
CA LEU A 246 -13.35 7.67 9.98
C LEU A 246 -12.72 6.38 10.53
N PHE A 247 -11.45 6.43 10.94
CA PHE A 247 -10.66 5.27 11.31
C PHE A 247 -10.21 5.26 12.77
N GLU A 248 -9.98 4.06 13.30
CA GLU A 248 -9.23 3.78 14.51
C GLU A 248 -8.09 2.80 14.22
N LEU A 249 -6.98 2.94 14.95
CA LEU A 249 -5.86 2.02 14.84
C LEU A 249 -6.18 0.71 15.58
N VAL A 250 -6.15 -0.41 14.86
CA VAL A 250 -6.25 -1.74 15.48
C VAL A 250 -4.90 -2.16 16.05
N LYS A 251 -3.85 -2.07 15.21
CA LYS A 251 -2.47 -2.40 15.57
C LYS A 251 -1.52 -1.85 14.52
N GLU A 252 -0.28 -1.66 14.91
CA GLU A 252 0.83 -1.31 14.04
C GLU A 252 2.01 -2.25 14.25
N THR A 253 2.89 -2.31 13.25
CA THR A 253 4.22 -2.90 13.35
C THR A 253 5.18 -2.13 12.45
N SER A 254 6.48 -2.40 12.60
CA SER A 254 7.51 -1.85 11.71
C SER A 254 8.60 -2.88 11.46
N VAL A 255 9.22 -2.78 10.29
CA VAL A 255 10.36 -3.61 9.90
C VAL A 255 11.55 -2.70 9.61
N GLU A 256 12.67 -2.96 10.28
CA GLU A 256 13.97 -2.38 9.94
C GLU A 256 14.67 -3.30 8.96
N PHE A 257 14.98 -2.81 7.76
CA PHE A 257 15.57 -3.64 6.73
C PHE A 257 17.00 -4.03 7.09
N VAL A 258 17.30 -5.31 6.89
CA VAL A 258 18.65 -5.85 6.96
C VAL A 258 19.24 -5.77 5.56
N ASP A 259 20.04 -4.75 5.31
CA ASP A 259 20.57 -4.47 3.98
C ASP A 259 21.77 -5.35 3.67
N LYS A 260 22.72 -5.48 4.61
CA LYS A 260 23.94 -6.31 4.48
C LYS A 260 24.44 -6.80 5.83
N LEU A 261 25.24 -7.87 5.85
CA LEU A 261 26.08 -8.23 6.99
C LEU A 261 27.43 -7.50 6.85
N CYS A 262 27.84 -6.71 7.84
CA CYS A 262 29.18 -6.13 7.84
C CYS A 262 30.21 -7.24 8.09
N PRO A 263 31.08 -7.58 7.12
CA PRO A 263 31.97 -8.74 7.23
C PRO A 263 33.02 -8.58 8.34
N VAL A 264 33.45 -7.34 8.62
CA VAL A 264 34.49 -7.04 9.62
C VAL A 264 33.98 -7.10 11.05
N ARG A 265 32.72 -6.68 11.28
CA ARG A 265 32.14 -6.56 12.63
C ARG A 265 31.08 -7.62 12.93
N GLN A 266 30.74 -8.46 11.94
CA GLN A 266 29.61 -9.40 11.98
C GLN A 266 28.29 -8.74 12.44
N LYS A 267 28.15 -7.43 12.19
CA LYS A 267 26.97 -6.65 12.59
C LYS A 267 26.09 -6.41 11.38
N LEU A 268 24.79 -6.59 11.55
CA LEU A 268 23.82 -6.24 10.52
C LEU A 268 23.85 -4.73 10.26
N VAL A 269 23.95 -4.37 8.99
CA VAL A 269 23.78 -3.00 8.51
C VAL A 269 22.29 -2.83 8.24
N LYS A 270 21.68 -1.93 9.00
CA LYS A 270 20.28 -1.54 8.83
C LYS A 270 20.22 -0.06 8.61
N ASP A 271 19.40 0.36 7.66
CA ASP A 271 19.30 1.76 7.31
C ASP A 271 17.87 2.26 7.13
N ARG A 272 17.06 1.51 6.40
CA ARG A 272 15.71 1.86 5.97
C ARG A 272 14.64 1.10 6.76
N ILE A 273 13.39 1.54 6.66
CA ILE A 273 12.26 0.98 7.41
C ILE A 273 10.98 0.94 6.58
N ALA A 274 10.05 0.10 7.00
CA ALA A 274 8.63 0.27 6.69
C ALA A 274 7.77 0.22 7.96
N VAL A 275 6.65 0.91 7.91
CA VAL A 275 5.59 0.90 8.93
C VAL A 275 4.34 0.28 8.32
N VAL A 276 3.70 -0.63 9.06
CA VAL A 276 2.45 -1.28 8.67
C VAL A 276 1.40 -0.97 9.72
N ALA A 277 0.26 -0.43 9.31
CA ALA A 277 -0.85 -0.08 10.20
C ALA A 277 -2.16 -0.73 9.73
N LEU A 278 -2.78 -1.50 10.62
CA LEU A 278 -4.13 -2.02 10.41
C LEU A 278 -5.13 -1.02 10.99
N LEU A 279 -5.94 -0.44 10.12
CA LEU A 279 -6.96 0.54 10.48
C LEU A 279 -8.35 -0.11 10.37
N GLU A 280 -9.25 0.25 11.27
CA GLU A 280 -10.65 -0.16 11.24
C GLU A 280 -11.54 1.08 11.16
N THR A 281 -12.53 1.04 10.28
CA THR A 281 -13.54 2.10 10.22
C THR A 281 -14.44 2.05 11.44
N LYS A 282 -14.67 3.20 12.06
CA LYS A 282 -15.46 3.28 13.31
C LYS A 282 -16.92 2.83 13.12
N LEU A 283 -17.51 3.15 11.96
CA LEU A 283 -18.92 2.89 11.67
C LEU A 283 -19.17 1.51 11.08
N THR A 284 -18.46 1.16 10.00
CA THR A 284 -18.73 -0.08 9.26
C THR A 284 -17.86 -1.24 9.74
N LYS A 285 -16.85 -1.01 10.57
CA LYS A 285 -15.93 -2.05 11.06
C LYS A 285 -15.18 -2.79 9.94
N GLN A 286 -15.16 -2.19 8.73
CA GLN A 286 -14.31 -2.60 7.63
C GLN A 286 -12.86 -2.20 7.95
N LYS A 287 -11.93 -3.10 7.66
CA LYS A 287 -10.50 -2.90 7.92
C LYS A 287 -9.75 -2.59 6.63
N ILE A 288 -8.68 -1.82 6.73
CA ILE A 288 -7.69 -1.60 5.65
C ILE A 288 -6.28 -1.68 6.26
N CYS A 289 -5.29 -2.10 5.48
CA CYS A 289 -3.91 -2.15 5.91
C CYS A 289 -3.07 -1.17 5.08
N LEU A 290 -2.50 -0.16 5.73
CA LEU A 290 -1.60 0.78 5.07
C LEU A 290 -0.14 0.40 5.35
N VAL A 291 0.69 0.44 4.33
CA VAL A 291 2.15 0.32 4.44
C VAL A 291 2.78 1.63 3.98
N SER A 292 3.72 2.15 4.77
CA SER A 292 4.55 3.32 4.44
C SER A 292 6.02 2.91 4.46
N THR A 293 6.78 3.22 3.41
CA THR A 293 8.19 2.84 3.30
C THR A 293 9.01 3.85 2.50
N HIS A 294 10.32 3.88 2.73
CA HIS A 294 11.28 4.61 1.90
C HIS A 294 12.44 3.67 1.57
N LEU A 295 12.58 3.29 0.31
CA LEU A 295 13.58 2.32 -0.16
C LEU A 295 14.97 2.94 -0.37
N GLN A 296 15.93 2.10 -0.76
CA GLN A 296 17.29 2.52 -1.07
C GLN A 296 17.33 3.62 -2.14
N ARG A 297 18.02 4.73 -1.83
CA ARG A 297 18.18 5.92 -2.70
C ARG A 297 18.91 5.63 -4.02
N ASN A 298 19.13 6.69 -4.81
CA ASN A 298 19.81 6.71 -6.12
C ASN A 298 19.01 5.95 -7.19
N PRO A 299 17.77 6.35 -7.47
CA PRO A 299 16.88 5.69 -8.43
C PRO A 299 17.49 5.54 -9.84
N GLU A 300 18.44 6.40 -10.18
CA GLU A 300 19.21 6.40 -11.41
C GLU A 300 20.26 5.29 -11.52
N ASP A 301 20.62 4.62 -10.41
CA ASP A 301 21.59 3.53 -10.35
C ASP A 301 20.87 2.16 -10.30
N PRO A 302 20.83 1.41 -11.41
CA PRO A 302 20.17 0.10 -11.47
C PRO A 302 20.84 -0.94 -10.57
N THR A 303 22.11 -0.75 -10.17
CA THR A 303 22.78 -1.69 -9.26
C THR A 303 22.18 -1.72 -7.86
N GLN A 304 21.35 -0.71 -7.52
CA GLN A 304 20.59 -0.67 -6.28
C GLN A 304 19.29 -1.48 -6.33
N ASP A 305 18.80 -1.90 -7.51
CA ASP A 305 17.51 -2.58 -7.65
C ASP A 305 17.47 -3.90 -6.88
N MET A 306 18.57 -4.66 -6.82
CA MET A 306 18.67 -5.88 -6.02
C MET A 306 18.47 -5.60 -4.52
N LEU A 307 19.03 -4.49 -4.02
CA LEU A 307 18.84 -4.10 -2.62
C LEU A 307 17.41 -3.59 -2.37
N ARG A 308 16.81 -2.85 -3.31
CA ARG A 308 15.40 -2.43 -3.21
C ARG A 308 14.46 -3.63 -3.23
N ALA A 309 14.71 -4.63 -4.09
CA ALA A 309 13.95 -5.87 -4.14
C ALA A 309 14.08 -6.65 -2.81
N ARG A 310 15.27 -6.70 -2.21
CA ARG A 310 15.48 -7.25 -0.86
C ARG A 310 14.62 -6.54 0.19
N GLN A 311 14.56 -5.22 0.14
CA GLN A 311 13.75 -4.42 1.06
C GLN A 311 12.25 -4.67 0.83
N VAL A 312 11.79 -4.71 -0.41
CA VAL A 312 10.41 -5.09 -0.77
C VAL A 312 10.06 -6.49 -0.25
N GLY A 313 10.93 -7.49 -0.44
CA GLY A 313 10.74 -8.83 0.11
C GLY A 313 10.58 -8.84 1.64
N GLN A 314 11.36 -8.01 2.35
CA GLN A 314 11.23 -7.85 3.81
C GLN A 314 9.91 -7.19 4.21
N VAL A 315 9.42 -6.20 3.44
CA VAL A 315 8.10 -5.59 3.64
C VAL A 315 6.99 -6.62 3.46
N LEU A 316 7.01 -7.38 2.37
CA LEU A 316 5.99 -8.39 2.05
C LEU A 316 5.95 -9.50 3.10
N ARG A 317 7.11 -9.95 3.58
CA ARG A 317 7.21 -10.91 4.69
C ARG A 317 6.66 -10.34 5.99
N ALA A 318 7.05 -9.12 6.35
CA ALA A 318 6.55 -8.47 7.56
C ALA A 318 5.02 -8.26 7.51
N LEU A 319 4.48 -7.92 6.34
CA LEU A 319 3.04 -7.82 6.10
C LEU A 319 2.34 -9.17 6.28
N ALA A 320 2.87 -10.25 5.71
CA ALA A 320 2.34 -11.61 5.87
C ALA A 320 2.32 -12.03 7.35
N ASP A 321 3.45 -11.90 8.04
CA ASP A 321 3.57 -12.22 9.46
C ASP A 321 2.61 -11.38 10.31
N PHE A 322 2.48 -10.09 9.99
CA PHE A 322 1.60 -9.17 10.70
C PHE A 322 0.14 -9.57 10.59
N VAL A 323 -0.40 -9.77 9.37
CA VAL A 323 -1.82 -10.16 9.20
C VAL A 323 -2.10 -11.56 9.72
N ASN A 324 -1.11 -12.47 9.65
CA ASN A 324 -1.25 -13.83 10.16
C ASN A 324 -1.19 -13.92 11.69
N SER A 325 -0.60 -12.91 12.36
CA SER A 325 -0.57 -12.82 13.82
C SER A 325 -1.95 -12.60 14.45
N PHE A 326 -2.97 -12.21 13.67
CA PHE A 326 -4.34 -12.04 14.14
C PHE A 326 -5.15 -13.34 14.05
N PRO A 327 -6.15 -13.52 14.95
CA PRO A 327 -7.12 -14.61 14.83
C PRO A 327 -7.84 -14.60 13.48
N ALA A 328 -8.16 -15.78 12.93
CA ALA A 328 -8.84 -15.90 11.65
C ALA A 328 -10.22 -15.19 11.60
N SER A 329 -10.87 -15.00 12.74
CA SER A 329 -12.15 -14.29 12.87
C SER A 329 -12.02 -12.76 12.87
N SER A 330 -10.81 -12.21 12.93
CA SER A 330 -10.58 -10.76 13.10
C SER A 330 -10.90 -9.92 11.85
N GLY A 331 -10.90 -10.53 10.66
CA GLY A 331 -11.00 -9.79 9.40
C GLY A 331 -9.68 -9.14 8.94
N ALA A 332 -8.56 -9.34 9.64
CA ALA A 332 -7.28 -8.71 9.31
C ALA A 332 -6.65 -9.26 8.02
N ARG A 333 -6.81 -10.56 7.74
CA ARG A 333 -6.28 -11.20 6.52
C ARG A 333 -7.11 -10.82 5.28
N GLU A 334 -8.30 -10.29 5.50
CA GLU A 334 -9.29 -9.83 4.52
C GLU A 334 -9.20 -8.32 4.28
N ALA A 335 -8.46 -7.59 5.11
CA ALA A 335 -8.21 -6.17 4.91
C ALA A 335 -7.49 -5.97 3.55
N PRO A 336 -7.99 -5.12 2.65
CA PRO A 336 -7.22 -4.68 1.50
C PRO A 336 -5.94 -3.97 1.96
N VAL A 337 -4.87 -4.17 1.18
CA VAL A 337 -3.58 -3.55 1.42
C VAL A 337 -3.35 -2.41 0.44
N VAL A 338 -2.83 -1.29 0.95
CA VAL A 338 -2.28 -0.19 0.18
C VAL A 338 -0.84 0.06 0.65
N LEU A 339 0.13 -0.09 -0.23
CA LEU A 339 1.55 0.19 0.00
C LEU A 339 1.91 1.51 -0.64
N THR A 340 2.45 2.41 0.15
CA THR A 340 2.82 3.77 -0.25
C THR A 340 4.26 4.05 0.11
N GLY A 341 4.93 4.93 -0.66
CA GLY A 341 6.25 5.38 -0.29
C GLY A 341 7.05 5.97 -1.44
N ASP A 342 8.23 6.47 -1.09
CA ASP A 342 9.30 6.71 -2.05
C ASP A 342 10.04 5.39 -2.29
N LEU A 343 9.75 4.78 -3.43
CA LEU A 343 10.31 3.49 -3.80
C LEU A 343 11.68 3.63 -4.47
N ASN A 344 12.09 4.86 -4.81
CA ASN A 344 13.33 5.15 -5.52
C ASN A 344 13.53 4.23 -6.73
N CYS A 345 12.45 3.91 -7.47
CA CYS A 345 12.51 3.02 -8.61
C CYS A 345 11.60 3.50 -9.73
N THR A 346 12.01 3.28 -10.97
CA THR A 346 11.23 3.65 -12.17
C THR A 346 10.30 2.53 -12.63
N SER A 347 10.54 1.28 -12.22
CA SER A 347 9.65 0.14 -12.46
C SER A 347 9.45 -0.64 -11.17
N PHE A 348 8.27 -0.49 -10.56
CA PHE A 348 7.92 -1.30 -9.39
C PHE A 348 7.67 -2.77 -9.74
N GLY A 349 7.12 -3.04 -10.94
CA GLY A 349 6.89 -4.40 -11.45
C GLY A 349 8.18 -5.24 -11.41
N ARG A 350 9.31 -4.66 -11.83
CA ARG A 350 10.62 -5.29 -11.74
C ARG A 350 11.00 -5.68 -10.30
N LEU A 351 10.93 -4.75 -9.36
CA LEU A 351 11.29 -5.02 -7.95
C LEU A 351 10.40 -6.10 -7.33
N ARG A 352 9.10 -6.03 -7.64
CA ARG A 352 8.13 -7.06 -7.26
C ARG A 352 8.50 -8.41 -7.88
N GLY A 353 8.76 -8.49 -9.18
CA GLY A 353 9.15 -9.70 -9.88
C GLY A 353 10.33 -10.41 -9.21
N ILE A 354 11.39 -9.67 -8.91
CA ILE A 354 12.57 -10.18 -8.22
C ILE A 354 12.21 -10.69 -6.82
N ALA A 355 11.50 -9.88 -6.03
CA ALA A 355 11.09 -10.24 -4.67
C ALA A 355 10.19 -11.50 -4.67
N ASN A 356 9.30 -11.62 -5.65
CA ASN A 356 8.38 -12.73 -5.83
C ASN A 356 9.13 -14.00 -6.20
N THR A 357 10.01 -13.95 -7.19
CA THR A 357 10.84 -15.09 -7.60
C THR A 357 11.61 -15.65 -6.42
N ILE A 358 12.36 -14.79 -5.71
CA ILE A 358 13.17 -15.22 -4.57
C ILE A 358 12.30 -15.78 -3.43
N SER A 359 11.14 -15.18 -3.19
CA SER A 359 10.23 -15.65 -2.14
C SER A 359 9.53 -16.96 -2.50
N LEU A 360 9.21 -17.19 -3.78
CA LEU A 360 8.64 -18.46 -4.24
C LEU A 360 9.68 -19.59 -4.20
N LEU A 361 10.91 -19.30 -4.60
CA LEU A 361 12.01 -20.25 -4.53
C LEU A 361 12.39 -20.59 -3.07
N ASN A 362 12.16 -19.68 -2.13
CA ASN A 362 12.37 -19.90 -0.70
C ASN A 362 11.08 -20.36 0.00
N GLN A 363 10.86 -21.68 0.04
CA GLN A 363 9.67 -22.30 0.64
C GLN A 363 9.45 -22.01 2.14
N GLU A 364 10.42 -21.41 2.83
CA GLU A 364 10.29 -21.01 4.24
C GLU A 364 9.63 -19.63 4.42
N VAL A 365 9.41 -18.88 3.33
CA VAL A 365 8.82 -17.53 3.38
C VAL A 365 7.30 -17.58 3.21
N GLN A 366 6.57 -17.02 4.18
CA GLN A 366 5.13 -16.80 4.01
C GLN A 366 4.88 -15.69 3.00
N LEU A 367 4.07 -15.99 1.99
CA LEU A 367 3.68 -15.04 0.95
C LEU A 367 2.35 -14.37 1.30
N HIS A 368 2.30 -13.04 1.20
CA HIS A 368 1.06 -12.30 1.26
C HIS A 368 0.43 -12.22 -0.15
N PRO A 369 -0.90 -12.36 -0.34
CA PRO A 369 -1.52 -12.27 -1.67
C PRO A 369 -1.23 -10.97 -2.43
N PHE A 370 -1.01 -9.86 -1.71
CA PHE A 370 -0.62 -8.57 -2.27
C PHE A 370 0.60 -8.65 -3.21
N THR A 371 1.53 -9.56 -2.93
CA THR A 371 2.70 -9.88 -3.75
C THR A 371 2.34 -10.14 -5.23
N PHE A 372 1.18 -10.72 -5.49
CA PHE A 372 0.71 -11.08 -6.84
C PHE A 372 -0.43 -10.19 -7.31
N ASP A 373 -1.25 -9.73 -6.39
CA ASP A 373 -2.43 -8.89 -6.60
C ASP A 373 -2.10 -7.43 -6.24
N CYS A 374 -1.10 -6.86 -6.89
CA CYS A 374 -0.69 -5.47 -6.68
C CYS A 374 -0.81 -4.71 -8.00
N ALA A 375 -1.57 -3.62 -7.98
CA ALA A 375 -1.65 -2.67 -9.08
C ALA A 375 -1.10 -1.32 -8.63
N ASP A 376 -0.76 -0.49 -9.61
CA ASP A 376 -0.20 0.84 -9.41
C ASP A 376 -1.26 1.92 -9.69
N ALA A 377 -1.30 2.96 -8.87
CA ALA A 377 -2.09 4.16 -9.15
C ALA A 377 -1.24 5.12 -10.02
N PRO A 378 -1.55 5.25 -11.32
CA PRO A 378 -0.69 5.94 -12.26
C PRO A 378 -0.67 7.45 -11.97
N THR A 379 0.54 7.99 -11.88
CA THR A 379 0.82 9.42 -11.65
C THR A 379 1.86 9.91 -12.65
N GLY A 380 2.02 11.23 -12.75
CA GLY A 380 3.09 11.85 -13.53
C GLY A 380 4.45 11.77 -12.82
N VAL A 381 5.35 12.69 -13.17
CA VAL A 381 6.67 12.80 -12.55
C VAL A 381 6.52 13.28 -11.10
N THR A 382 7.11 12.55 -10.15
CA THR A 382 6.93 12.87 -8.72
C THR A 382 8.12 13.56 -8.09
N SER A 383 9.32 13.44 -8.67
CA SER A 383 10.52 14.15 -8.21
C SER A 383 11.24 14.86 -9.35
N VAL A 384 11.44 16.17 -9.19
CA VAL A 384 12.05 17.04 -10.19
C VAL A 384 13.07 17.99 -9.57
N THR A 385 14.35 17.73 -9.82
CA THR A 385 15.47 18.63 -9.51
C THR A 385 16.23 18.96 -10.79
N MET A 386 17.25 19.81 -10.72
CA MET A 386 18.14 20.04 -11.87
C MET A 386 18.85 18.76 -12.36
N ALA A 387 18.99 17.75 -11.51
CA ALA A 387 19.69 16.50 -11.83
C ALA A 387 18.75 15.30 -12.03
N ARG A 388 17.46 15.45 -11.73
CA ARG A 388 16.52 14.32 -11.66
C ARG A 388 15.15 14.75 -12.17
N CYS A 389 14.54 13.96 -13.03
CA CYS A 389 13.15 14.14 -13.46
C CYS A 389 12.55 12.75 -13.67
N MET A 390 11.87 12.21 -12.66
CA MET A 390 11.35 10.85 -12.68
C MET A 390 10.22 10.62 -11.68
N ARG A 391 9.41 9.61 -11.96
CA ARG A 391 8.39 9.08 -11.04
C ARG A 391 9.03 8.01 -10.16
N ILE A 392 9.09 8.27 -8.86
CA ILE A 392 9.71 7.37 -7.87
C ILE A 392 8.84 7.16 -6.63
N ASP A 393 7.79 7.96 -6.48
CA ASP A 393 6.77 7.80 -5.45
C ASP A 393 5.59 7.00 -6.00
N ALA A 394 5.04 6.11 -5.18
CA ALA A 394 3.97 5.22 -5.60
C ALA A 394 2.88 5.03 -4.54
N ILE A 395 1.66 4.83 -5.03
CA ILE A 395 0.55 4.25 -4.28
C ILE A 395 0.18 2.94 -4.98
N LEU A 396 0.54 1.84 -4.34
CA LEU A 396 0.30 0.48 -4.81
C LEU A 396 -0.85 -0.12 -4.01
N TYR A 397 -1.75 -0.84 -4.66
CA TYR A 397 -2.98 -1.29 -4.04
C TYR A 397 -3.40 -2.69 -4.48
N GLN A 398 -4.18 -3.36 -3.62
CA GLN A 398 -4.68 -4.69 -3.88
C GLN A 398 -5.90 -4.67 -4.81
N SER A 399 -5.72 -4.89 -6.13
CA SER A 399 -6.75 -4.62 -7.15
C SER A 399 -7.96 -5.56 -7.12
N GLN A 400 -7.81 -6.80 -6.64
CA GLN A 400 -8.97 -7.69 -6.43
C GLN A 400 -9.86 -7.27 -5.25
N ARG A 401 -9.35 -6.41 -4.35
CA ARG A 401 -10.09 -5.93 -3.16
C ARG A 401 -10.44 -4.46 -3.24
N LEU A 402 -9.69 -3.67 -4.00
CA LEU A 402 -9.90 -2.25 -4.18
C LEU A 402 -10.14 -1.93 -5.66
N GLU A 403 -11.11 -1.06 -5.90
CA GLU A 403 -11.27 -0.36 -7.15
C GLU A 403 -10.60 1.00 -7.01
N LEU A 404 -9.70 1.34 -7.93
CA LEU A 404 -9.18 2.70 -8.08
C LEU A 404 -10.28 3.54 -8.73
N VAL A 405 -10.82 4.50 -7.96
CA VAL A 405 -11.93 5.36 -8.37
C VAL A 405 -11.40 6.59 -9.09
N ASP A 406 -10.36 7.20 -8.54
CA ASP A 406 -9.76 8.43 -9.04
C ASP A 406 -8.29 8.55 -8.62
N VAL A 407 -7.51 9.33 -9.37
CA VAL A 407 -6.16 9.75 -9.01
C VAL A 407 -6.10 11.25 -9.21
N GLN A 408 -5.78 11.98 -8.14
CA GLN A 408 -5.71 13.43 -8.20
C GLN A 408 -4.60 13.88 -9.15
N GLU A 409 -4.88 14.89 -9.98
CA GLU A 409 -3.88 15.52 -10.81
C GLU A 409 -2.77 16.14 -9.95
N ILE A 410 -1.52 15.84 -10.31
CA ILE A 410 -0.34 16.39 -9.64
C ILE A 410 0.09 17.69 -10.33
N PRO A 411 0.79 18.59 -9.63
CA PRO A 411 1.36 19.79 -10.24
C PRO A 411 2.22 19.47 -11.46
N ASP A 412 2.12 20.30 -12.51
CA ASP A 412 3.00 20.20 -13.68
C ASP A 412 4.39 20.73 -13.31
N VAL A 413 5.31 19.81 -13.06
CA VAL A 413 6.70 20.10 -12.68
C VAL A 413 7.63 19.66 -13.80
N SER A 414 8.60 20.51 -14.12
CA SER A 414 9.54 20.28 -15.22
C SER A 414 10.97 20.64 -14.83
N PRO A 415 11.99 20.14 -15.54
CA PRO A 415 13.39 20.51 -15.28
C PRO A 415 13.66 22.01 -15.38
N GLU A 416 12.86 22.76 -16.13
CA GLU A 416 12.93 24.23 -16.24
C GLU A 416 12.41 24.95 -14.98
N GLN A 417 11.62 24.26 -14.15
CA GLN A 417 11.10 24.74 -12.87
C GLN A 417 11.37 23.71 -11.78
N PRO A 418 12.65 23.46 -11.45
CA PRO A 418 13.02 22.42 -10.50
C PRO A 418 12.44 22.75 -9.12
N ILE A 419 12.06 21.70 -8.41
CA ILE A 419 11.57 21.78 -7.04
C ILE A 419 12.71 21.36 -6.09
N PRO A 420 12.77 21.93 -4.87
CA PRO A 420 11.81 22.83 -4.25
C PRO A 420 11.92 24.27 -4.78
N ASN A 421 10.79 24.96 -4.83
CA ASN A 421 10.67 26.34 -5.30
C ASN A 421 9.64 27.12 -4.47
N ASP A 422 9.16 28.25 -4.99
CA ASP A 422 8.19 29.12 -4.30
C ASP A 422 6.79 28.48 -4.14
N GLU A 423 6.47 27.46 -4.95
CA GLU A 423 5.19 26.73 -4.91
C GLU A 423 5.33 25.39 -4.19
N GLN A 424 6.35 24.59 -4.54
CA GLN A 424 6.59 23.25 -3.99
C GLN A 424 7.69 23.29 -2.91
N PRO A 425 7.37 22.94 -1.64
CA PRO A 425 8.32 22.99 -0.52
C PRO A 425 9.12 21.69 -0.33
N SER A 426 8.98 20.71 -1.22
CA SER A 426 9.79 19.49 -1.29
C SER A 426 10.30 19.35 -2.71
N ASP A 427 11.36 18.56 -2.95
CA ASP A 427 11.75 18.12 -4.30
C ASP A 427 10.91 16.94 -4.79
N HIS A 428 9.87 16.59 -4.04
CA HIS A 428 8.80 15.70 -4.43
C HIS A 428 7.44 16.43 -4.44
N VAL A 429 6.49 15.94 -5.24
CA VAL A 429 5.08 16.37 -5.21
C VAL A 429 4.22 15.34 -4.48
N PRO A 430 3.16 15.76 -3.77
CA PRO A 430 2.24 14.83 -3.15
C PRO A 430 1.40 14.08 -4.20
N ILE A 431 1.06 12.82 -3.93
CA ILE A 431 0.16 12.02 -4.76
C ILE A 431 -1.03 11.53 -3.93
N VAL A 432 -2.23 11.53 -4.53
CA VAL A 432 -3.48 11.13 -3.87
C VAL A 432 -4.29 10.23 -4.79
N ALA A 433 -4.79 9.13 -4.25
CA ALA A 433 -5.66 8.20 -4.95
C ALA A 433 -6.92 7.90 -4.11
N GLN A 434 -8.07 7.82 -4.78
CA GLN A 434 -9.34 7.43 -4.19
C GLN A 434 -9.62 5.97 -4.48
N PHE A 435 -9.99 5.22 -3.44
CA PHE A 435 -10.31 3.80 -3.53
C PHE A 435 -11.73 3.51 -3.07
N ARG A 436 -12.30 2.47 -3.67
CA ARG A 436 -13.54 1.83 -3.21
C ARG A 436 -13.27 0.37 -2.87
N CYS A 437 -13.59 -0.03 -1.65
CA CYS A 437 -13.59 -1.44 -1.25
C CYS A 437 -14.62 -2.23 -2.07
N ARG A 438 -14.13 -3.25 -2.79
CA ARG A 438 -15.00 -4.15 -3.52
C ARG A 438 -15.82 -4.98 -2.52
N SER A 439 -17.11 -5.13 -2.79
CA SER A 439 -17.96 -5.99 -1.96
C SER A 439 -17.51 -7.45 -2.05
N ARG A 440 -17.77 -8.24 -0.99
CA ARG A 440 -17.45 -9.67 -1.00
C ARG A 440 -18.03 -10.41 -2.21
N LEU A 441 -19.26 -10.08 -2.61
CA LEU A 441 -19.89 -10.68 -3.80
C LEU A 441 -19.14 -10.30 -5.07
N HIS A 442 -18.73 -9.04 -5.20
CA HIS A 442 -17.94 -8.59 -6.34
C HIS A 442 -16.59 -9.33 -6.40
N THR A 443 -15.87 -9.42 -5.27
CA THR A 443 -14.62 -10.17 -5.21
C THR A 443 -14.84 -11.63 -5.58
N MET A 444 -15.84 -12.32 -5.02
CA MET A 444 -16.14 -13.71 -5.39
C MET A 444 -16.41 -13.88 -6.89
N LYS A 445 -17.16 -12.95 -7.50
CA LYS A 445 -17.42 -12.94 -8.95
C LYS A 445 -16.14 -12.81 -9.76
N GLN A 446 -15.22 -11.93 -9.36
CA GLN A 446 -13.92 -11.78 -10.02
C GLN A 446 -13.06 -13.04 -9.86
N LEU A 447 -12.98 -13.62 -8.66
CA LEU A 447 -12.22 -14.86 -8.45
C LEU A 447 -12.75 -16.02 -9.30
N ALA A 448 -14.07 -16.16 -9.40
CA ALA A 448 -14.70 -17.16 -10.28
C ALA A 448 -14.40 -16.89 -11.76
N ARG A 449 -14.42 -15.61 -12.17
CA ARG A 449 -14.07 -15.18 -13.52
C ARG A 449 -12.61 -15.55 -13.85
N GLU A 450 -11.67 -15.21 -12.98
CA GLU A 450 -10.23 -15.52 -13.15
C GLU A 450 -9.99 -17.03 -13.24
N TRP A 451 -10.60 -17.82 -12.33
CA TRP A 451 -10.51 -19.29 -12.37
C TRP A 451 -10.90 -19.84 -13.74
N PHE A 452 -12.02 -19.34 -14.29
CA PHE A 452 -12.50 -19.79 -15.58
C PHE A 452 -11.66 -19.30 -16.76
N LEU A 453 -11.14 -18.07 -16.69
CA LEU A 453 -10.25 -17.53 -17.72
C LEU A 453 -8.95 -18.33 -17.82
N SER A 454 -8.39 -18.74 -16.67
CA SER A 454 -7.23 -19.66 -16.65
C SER A 454 -7.53 -20.96 -17.39
N LEU A 455 -8.68 -21.60 -17.11
CA LEU A 455 -9.09 -22.82 -17.81
C LEU A 455 -9.32 -22.64 -19.32
N ALA A 456 -9.79 -21.46 -19.72
CA ALA A 456 -10.03 -21.14 -21.13
C ALA A 456 -8.74 -20.82 -21.91
N GLY A 457 -7.57 -20.88 -21.27
CA GLY A 457 -6.28 -20.54 -21.88
C GLY A 457 -6.20 -19.06 -22.28
N LYS A 458 -6.96 -18.19 -21.63
CA LYS A 458 -6.89 -16.74 -21.82
C LYS A 458 -6.00 -16.13 -20.73
N GLU A 459 -5.44 -14.96 -21.00
CA GLU A 459 -4.63 -14.20 -20.02
C GLU A 459 -5.43 -13.96 -18.73
N ALA A 460 -5.24 -14.85 -17.75
CA ALA A 460 -5.57 -14.58 -16.36
C ALA A 460 -4.52 -13.61 -15.83
N GLN A 461 -4.89 -12.66 -14.97
CA GLN A 461 -3.93 -11.63 -14.54
C GLN A 461 -3.07 -12.09 -13.37
N VAL A 462 -3.62 -12.90 -12.46
CA VAL A 462 -2.97 -13.27 -11.19
C VAL A 462 -3.37 -14.69 -10.76
N PRO A 463 -2.43 -15.54 -10.34
CA PRO A 463 -2.75 -16.85 -9.81
C PRO A 463 -3.57 -16.78 -8.51
N LEU A 464 -4.62 -17.60 -8.39
CA LEU A 464 -5.53 -17.64 -7.24
C LEU A 464 -4.97 -18.53 -6.15
N ASN A 465 -4.86 -18.04 -4.91
CA ASN A 465 -4.49 -18.83 -3.72
C ASN A 465 -5.62 -19.74 -3.22
N GLN A 466 -5.33 -20.66 -2.28
CA GLN A 466 -6.28 -21.67 -1.79
C GLN A 466 -7.61 -21.05 -1.36
N ARG A 467 -7.56 -19.97 -0.57
CA ARG A 467 -8.77 -19.32 -0.05
C ARG A 467 -9.56 -18.61 -1.15
N GLN A 468 -8.88 -18.07 -2.15
CA GLN A 468 -9.51 -17.50 -3.34
C GLN A 468 -10.22 -18.58 -4.16
N LEU A 469 -9.62 -19.76 -4.32
CA LEU A 469 -10.24 -20.92 -4.95
C LEU A 469 -11.46 -21.42 -4.18
N GLU A 470 -11.39 -21.50 -2.84
CA GLU A 470 -12.56 -21.83 -2.02
C GLU A 470 -13.72 -20.85 -2.21
N ASN A 471 -13.41 -19.55 -2.30
CA ASN A 471 -14.42 -18.51 -2.50
C ASN A 471 -15.00 -18.55 -3.93
N ALA A 472 -14.18 -18.82 -4.94
CA ALA A 472 -14.65 -19.05 -6.30
C ALA A 472 -15.55 -20.29 -6.38
N PHE A 473 -15.11 -21.41 -5.78
CA PHE A 473 -15.87 -22.65 -5.69
C PHE A 473 -17.24 -22.42 -5.05
N LYS A 474 -17.30 -21.72 -3.91
CA LYS A 474 -18.57 -21.39 -3.23
C LYS A 474 -19.52 -20.53 -4.07
N LEU A 475 -19.01 -19.75 -5.02
CA LEU A 475 -19.86 -19.01 -5.94
C LEU A 475 -20.48 -19.94 -6.99
N TYR A 476 -19.70 -20.91 -7.47
CA TYR A 476 -20.17 -21.94 -8.38
C TYR A 476 -21.13 -22.91 -7.68
N ASP A 477 -20.78 -23.44 -6.52
CA ASP A 477 -21.62 -24.28 -5.64
C ASP A 477 -22.62 -23.43 -4.84
N TYR A 478 -23.42 -22.61 -5.54
CA TYR A 478 -24.38 -21.70 -4.91
C TYR A 478 -25.57 -22.42 -4.25
N ASP A 479 -25.79 -23.69 -4.57
CA ASP A 479 -26.80 -24.57 -3.95
C ASP A 479 -26.24 -25.35 -2.75
N GLY A 480 -24.93 -25.28 -2.50
CA GLY A 480 -24.28 -25.81 -1.29
C GLY A 480 -24.27 -27.33 -1.24
N THR A 481 -24.25 -27.98 -2.41
CA THR A 481 -24.20 -29.44 -2.54
C THR A 481 -22.83 -30.00 -2.20
N GLY A 482 -21.79 -29.15 -2.18
CA GLY A 482 -20.40 -29.55 -2.03
C GLY A 482 -19.74 -29.98 -3.36
N THR A 483 -20.48 -29.93 -4.47
CA THR A 483 -19.99 -30.15 -5.83
C THR A 483 -20.47 -29.04 -6.77
N VAL A 484 -19.77 -28.81 -7.87
CA VAL A 484 -20.19 -27.88 -8.92
C VAL A 484 -20.70 -28.68 -10.10
N SER A 485 -22.01 -28.65 -10.35
CA SER A 485 -22.58 -29.28 -11.54
C SER A 485 -22.38 -28.42 -12.79
N TYR A 486 -22.48 -29.03 -13.97
CA TYR A 486 -22.50 -28.31 -15.26
C TYR A 486 -23.56 -27.20 -15.29
N SER A 487 -24.72 -27.44 -14.67
CA SER A 487 -25.80 -26.44 -14.60
C SER A 487 -25.44 -25.25 -13.71
N ASN A 488 -24.75 -25.50 -12.59
CA ASN A 488 -24.25 -24.45 -11.72
C ASN A 488 -23.21 -23.59 -12.46
N MET A 489 -22.23 -24.25 -13.08
CA MET A 489 -21.17 -23.63 -13.86
C MET A 489 -21.73 -22.71 -14.94
N ARG A 490 -22.61 -23.23 -15.79
CA ARG A 490 -23.23 -22.47 -16.89
C ARG A 490 -23.95 -21.24 -16.39
N LYS A 491 -24.75 -21.36 -15.33
CA LYS A 491 -25.52 -20.24 -14.77
C LYS A 491 -24.62 -19.13 -14.25
N VAL A 492 -23.58 -19.47 -13.48
CA VAL A 492 -22.62 -18.49 -12.95
C VAL A 492 -21.85 -17.83 -14.09
N LEU A 493 -21.37 -18.59 -15.07
CA LEU A 493 -20.65 -18.01 -16.20
C LEU A 493 -21.51 -17.07 -17.06
N THR A 494 -22.77 -17.41 -17.31
CA THR A 494 -23.73 -16.50 -17.97
C THR A 494 -23.89 -15.20 -17.16
N GLN A 495 -23.91 -15.26 -15.83
CA GLN A 495 -23.96 -14.06 -15.00
C GLN A 495 -22.66 -13.25 -15.01
N LEU A 496 -21.50 -13.89 -15.17
CA LEU A 496 -20.19 -13.23 -15.17
C LEU A 496 -19.84 -12.59 -16.51
N PHE A 497 -20.16 -13.26 -17.62
CA PHE A 497 -19.74 -12.85 -18.97
C PHE A 497 -20.89 -12.34 -19.85
N GLY A 498 -22.15 -12.54 -19.45
CA GLY A 498 -23.31 -12.31 -20.30
C GLY A 498 -23.40 -13.37 -21.39
N LEU A 499 -22.66 -13.18 -22.49
CA LEU A 499 -22.47 -14.17 -23.55
C LEU A 499 -21.14 -14.89 -23.34
N LEU A 500 -21.18 -16.22 -23.34
CA LEU A 500 -19.97 -17.05 -23.25
C LEU A 500 -19.14 -16.89 -24.54
N PRO A 501 -17.83 -16.57 -24.45
CA PRO A 501 -16.94 -16.63 -25.61
C PRO A 501 -16.85 -18.05 -26.20
N ASP A 502 -16.63 -18.21 -27.51
CA ASP A 502 -16.56 -19.56 -28.14
C ASP A 502 -15.47 -20.48 -27.53
N ALA A 503 -14.36 -19.90 -27.09
CA ALA A 503 -13.30 -20.63 -26.38
C ALA A 503 -13.77 -21.21 -25.03
N SER A 504 -14.82 -20.63 -24.44
CA SER A 504 -15.39 -20.98 -23.15
C SER A 504 -16.27 -22.24 -23.23
N GLU A 505 -16.95 -22.51 -24.34
CA GLU A 505 -17.73 -23.76 -24.49
C GLU A 505 -16.81 -24.98 -24.61
N LYS A 506 -15.72 -24.88 -25.37
CA LYS A 506 -14.73 -25.98 -25.47
C LYS A 506 -14.04 -26.28 -24.13
N ALA A 507 -13.79 -25.27 -23.32
CA ALA A 507 -13.26 -25.46 -21.97
C ALA A 507 -14.27 -26.19 -21.07
N LEU A 508 -15.57 -25.89 -21.20
CA LEU A 508 -16.64 -26.53 -20.45
C LEU A 508 -16.85 -28.01 -20.84
N GLU A 509 -16.59 -28.39 -22.09
CA GLU A 509 -16.69 -29.79 -22.55
C GLU A 509 -15.65 -30.72 -21.90
N ARG A 510 -14.52 -30.16 -21.45
CA ARG A 510 -13.43 -30.92 -20.80
C ARG A 510 -13.69 -31.17 -19.32
N ILE A 511 -14.74 -30.57 -18.75
CA ILE A 511 -15.03 -30.59 -17.33
C ILE A 511 -16.05 -31.70 -17.02
N PRO A 512 -15.83 -32.53 -15.98
CA PRO A 512 -16.79 -33.54 -15.54
C PRO A 512 -18.16 -32.93 -15.19
N ASN A 513 -19.23 -33.73 -15.28
CA ASN A 513 -20.60 -33.27 -14.97
C ASN A 513 -20.76 -32.75 -13.54
N GLU A 514 -19.98 -33.28 -12.59
CA GLU A 514 -19.88 -32.82 -11.21
C GLU A 514 -18.41 -32.70 -10.83
N LEU A 515 -18.02 -31.53 -10.34
CA LEU A 515 -16.68 -31.25 -9.83
C LEU A 515 -16.72 -31.21 -8.30
N THR A 516 -15.94 -32.04 -7.62
CA THR A 516 -15.64 -31.79 -6.21
C THR A 516 -14.73 -30.57 -6.06
N TYR A 517 -14.58 -30.03 -4.85
CA TYR A 517 -13.59 -28.98 -4.62
C TYR A 517 -12.16 -29.41 -5.01
N ALA A 518 -11.81 -30.69 -4.79
CA ALA A 518 -10.51 -31.23 -5.18
C ALA A 518 -10.34 -31.22 -6.70
N ASP A 519 -11.37 -31.60 -7.46
CA ASP A 519 -11.34 -31.57 -8.93
C ASP A 519 -11.27 -30.14 -9.47
N PHE A 520 -12.00 -29.21 -8.83
CA PHE A 520 -12.01 -27.79 -9.17
C PHE A 520 -10.61 -27.16 -9.01
N VAL A 521 -9.90 -27.52 -7.94
CA VAL A 521 -8.51 -27.09 -7.72
C VAL A 521 -7.56 -27.77 -8.71
N ALA A 522 -7.71 -29.08 -8.94
CA ALA A 522 -6.86 -29.82 -9.88
C ALA A 522 -6.93 -29.23 -11.29
N ALA A 523 -8.14 -28.98 -11.81
CA ALA A 523 -8.35 -28.38 -13.11
C ALA A 523 -7.69 -26.99 -13.23
N TYR A 524 -7.80 -26.17 -12.18
CA TYR A 524 -7.13 -24.87 -12.13
C TYR A 524 -5.61 -25.00 -12.20
N LEU A 525 -5.04 -25.87 -11.37
CA LEU A 525 -3.59 -26.07 -11.31
C LEU A 525 -3.04 -26.62 -12.62
N ASP A 526 -3.77 -27.50 -13.31
CA ASP A 526 -3.35 -28.02 -14.60
C ASP A 526 -3.39 -26.93 -15.68
N ALA A 527 -4.42 -26.07 -15.68
CA ALA A 527 -4.45 -24.91 -16.57
C ALA A 527 -3.34 -23.89 -16.30
N VAL A 528 -3.01 -23.62 -15.03
CA VAL A 528 -1.89 -22.73 -14.67
C VAL A 528 -0.55 -23.33 -15.08
N LYS A 529 -0.35 -24.65 -14.95
CA LYS A 529 0.86 -25.32 -15.44
C LYS A 529 0.99 -25.22 -16.96
N GLU A 530 -0.11 -25.42 -17.70
CA GLU A 530 -0.12 -25.33 -19.15
C GLU A 530 0.12 -23.90 -19.66
N ALA A 531 -0.44 -22.89 -18.99
CA ALA A 531 -0.33 -21.49 -19.39
C ALA A 531 0.95 -20.78 -18.88
N GLY A 532 1.60 -21.31 -17.84
CA GLY A 532 2.64 -20.61 -17.07
C GLY A 532 2.03 -19.62 -16.05
N LEU A 533 2.85 -19.12 -15.11
CA LEU A 533 2.40 -18.13 -14.12
C LEU A 533 2.13 -16.78 -14.81
N PRO A 534 0.89 -16.25 -14.80
CA PRO A 534 0.61 -14.91 -15.31
C PRO A 534 1.35 -13.82 -14.52
N GLY A 535 1.80 -12.77 -15.23
CA GLY A 535 2.78 -11.79 -14.75
C GLY A 535 4.22 -12.04 -15.24
N LEU A 536 4.38 -12.84 -16.31
CA LEU A 536 5.65 -13.24 -16.95
C LEU A 536 6.62 -12.10 -17.25
N GLU A 537 6.15 -10.88 -17.52
CA GLU A 537 7.03 -9.74 -17.82
C GLU A 537 7.94 -9.40 -16.64
N ASP A 538 7.41 -9.34 -15.43
CA ASP A 538 8.19 -9.07 -14.22
C ASP A 538 9.20 -10.19 -13.93
N LEU A 539 8.81 -11.45 -14.19
CA LEU A 539 9.68 -12.63 -13.99
C LEU A 539 10.79 -12.69 -15.05
N ARG A 540 10.50 -12.28 -16.28
CA ARG A 540 11.50 -12.14 -17.36
C ARG A 540 12.50 -11.05 -17.04
N GLU A 541 12.05 -9.90 -16.53
CA GLU A 541 12.95 -8.85 -16.06
C GLU A 541 13.81 -9.31 -14.88
N ALA A 542 13.25 -10.07 -13.94
CA ALA A 542 14.02 -10.66 -12.85
C ALA A 542 15.08 -11.67 -13.35
N PHE A 543 14.72 -12.50 -14.34
CA PHE A 543 15.65 -13.43 -14.98
C PHE A 543 16.84 -12.70 -15.61
N GLN A 544 16.56 -11.67 -16.41
CA GLN A 544 17.60 -10.84 -17.05
C GLN A 544 18.50 -10.14 -16.03
N LEU A 545 18.02 -9.88 -14.82
CA LEU A 545 18.81 -9.28 -13.76
C LEU A 545 19.70 -10.32 -13.05
N PHE A 546 19.27 -11.58 -13.01
CA PHE A 546 20.05 -12.69 -12.44
C PHE A 546 21.12 -13.19 -13.42
N ASP A 547 20.81 -13.23 -14.72
CA ASP A 547 21.73 -13.52 -15.82
C ASP A 547 22.63 -12.28 -16.09
N ARG A 548 23.75 -12.20 -15.36
CA ARG A 548 24.61 -11.01 -15.33
C ARG A 548 25.49 -10.93 -16.57
N ASP A 549 25.87 -12.07 -17.12
CA ASP A 549 26.69 -12.15 -18.33
C ASP A 549 25.86 -12.15 -19.63
N GLN A 550 24.53 -12.18 -19.51
CA GLN A 550 23.56 -12.15 -20.61
C GLN A 550 23.71 -13.37 -21.53
N SER A 551 24.08 -14.52 -20.97
CA SER A 551 24.19 -15.78 -21.70
C SER A 551 22.83 -16.34 -22.13
N GLY A 552 21.75 -15.86 -21.53
CA GLY A 552 20.38 -16.37 -21.72
C GLY A 552 20.01 -17.51 -20.77
N ALA A 553 20.91 -17.88 -19.86
CA ALA A 553 20.70 -18.90 -18.83
C ALA A 553 21.39 -18.46 -17.52
N ILE A 554 20.87 -18.90 -16.37
CA ILE A 554 21.43 -18.56 -15.05
C ILE A 554 22.33 -19.71 -14.59
N ASP A 555 23.60 -19.43 -14.33
CA ASP A 555 24.50 -20.41 -13.73
C ASP A 555 24.36 -20.51 -12.20
N GLN A 556 25.00 -21.52 -11.60
CA GLN A 556 24.92 -21.73 -10.15
C GLN A 556 25.47 -20.54 -9.34
N GLN A 557 26.53 -19.89 -9.82
CA GLN A 557 27.17 -18.76 -9.14
C GLN A 557 26.30 -17.50 -9.23
N GLU A 558 25.61 -17.30 -10.36
CA GLU A 558 24.64 -16.24 -10.56
C GLU A 558 23.43 -16.41 -9.64
N LEU A 559 22.86 -17.61 -9.54
CA LEU A 559 21.77 -17.90 -8.60
C LEU A 559 22.18 -17.63 -7.14
N LEU A 560 23.37 -18.11 -6.73
CA LEU A 560 23.90 -17.86 -5.39
C LEU A 560 24.04 -16.35 -5.12
N THR A 561 24.57 -15.62 -6.09
CA THR A 561 24.77 -14.17 -5.99
C THR A 561 23.43 -13.43 -5.91
N ALA A 562 22.45 -13.83 -6.71
CA ALA A 562 21.10 -13.26 -6.71
C ALA A 562 20.42 -13.41 -5.33
N PHE A 563 20.50 -14.60 -4.72
CA PHE A 563 19.97 -14.84 -3.38
C PHE A 563 20.71 -14.07 -2.29
N GLU A 564 22.05 -13.99 -2.37
CA GLU A 564 22.83 -13.22 -1.40
C GLU A 564 22.41 -11.73 -1.40
N GLN A 565 22.15 -11.17 -2.58
CA GLN A 565 21.79 -9.77 -2.75
C GLN A 565 20.31 -9.50 -2.40
N CYS A 566 19.40 -10.36 -2.85
CA CYS A 566 17.96 -10.08 -2.82
C CYS A 566 17.17 -10.80 -1.73
N ALA A 567 17.67 -11.89 -1.15
CA ALA A 567 16.85 -12.68 -0.24
C ALA A 567 16.50 -11.89 1.04
N PRO A 568 15.22 -11.88 1.46
CA PRO A 568 14.81 -11.15 2.65
C PRO A 568 15.42 -11.72 3.94
N ALA A 569 15.93 -12.96 3.89
CA ALA A 569 16.71 -13.61 4.93
C ALA A 569 17.85 -14.42 4.29
N THR A 570 18.95 -14.63 5.03
CA THR A 570 20.08 -15.45 4.56
C THR A 570 19.63 -16.89 4.33
N VAL A 571 19.86 -17.39 3.11
CA VAL A 571 19.61 -18.79 2.76
C VAL A 571 20.95 -19.56 2.76
N PRO A 572 21.05 -20.70 3.47
CA PRO A 572 22.24 -21.54 3.44
C PRO A 572 22.65 -21.97 2.02
N THR A 573 23.95 -21.97 1.73
CA THR A 573 24.50 -22.27 0.39
C THR A 573 24.14 -23.68 -0.08
N ASP A 574 24.16 -24.67 0.80
CA ASP A 574 23.75 -26.05 0.52
C ASP A 574 22.29 -26.12 0.03
N LYS A 575 21.38 -25.39 0.68
CA LYS A 575 19.98 -25.30 0.23
C LYS A 575 19.84 -24.64 -1.15
N LEU A 576 20.67 -23.64 -1.46
CA LEU A 576 20.66 -22.99 -2.77
C LEU A 576 21.21 -23.89 -3.88
N ILE A 577 22.20 -24.73 -3.56
CA ILE A 577 22.72 -25.75 -4.49
C ILE A 577 21.66 -26.81 -4.77
N ASP A 578 20.95 -27.26 -3.73
CA ASP A 578 19.86 -28.22 -3.90
C ASP A 578 18.69 -27.62 -4.68
N LEU A 579 18.39 -26.34 -4.44
CA LEU A 579 17.40 -25.58 -5.21
C LEU A 579 17.82 -25.48 -6.69
N PHE A 580 19.07 -25.13 -6.97
CA PHE A 580 19.60 -25.05 -8.34
C PHE A 580 19.35 -26.35 -9.11
N LYS A 581 19.76 -27.48 -8.52
CA LYS A 581 19.56 -28.83 -9.10
C LYS A 581 18.09 -29.22 -9.27
N ALA A 582 17.20 -28.61 -8.49
CA ALA A 582 15.77 -28.87 -8.60
C ALA A 582 15.10 -28.06 -9.72
N ILE A 583 15.71 -26.93 -10.12
CA ILE A 583 15.25 -26.08 -11.22
C ILE A 583 15.84 -26.56 -12.55
N ASP A 584 17.13 -26.88 -12.60
CA ASP A 584 17.85 -27.45 -13.76
C ASP A 584 17.31 -28.86 -14.06
N ALA A 585 16.29 -28.93 -14.91
CA ALA A 585 15.54 -30.14 -15.18
C ALA A 585 16.23 -31.00 -16.25
N ASN A 586 16.95 -30.35 -17.17
CA ASN A 586 17.63 -31.00 -18.28
C ASN A 586 19.07 -31.47 -17.92
N GLY A 587 19.64 -30.98 -16.81
CA GLY A 587 20.95 -31.33 -16.28
C GLY A 587 22.13 -30.67 -17.00
N ASP A 588 21.91 -29.56 -17.71
CA ASP A 588 22.94 -28.85 -18.48
C ASP A 588 23.79 -27.89 -17.63
N GLN A 589 23.54 -27.83 -16.32
CA GLN A 589 24.23 -26.99 -15.34
C GLN A 589 23.94 -25.49 -15.51
N THR A 590 22.87 -25.15 -16.21
CA THR A 590 22.32 -23.80 -16.30
C THR A 590 20.81 -23.85 -16.05
N ILE A 591 20.20 -22.70 -15.80
CA ILE A 591 18.74 -22.56 -15.67
C ILE A 591 18.27 -21.63 -16.75
N ASP A 592 17.54 -22.15 -17.74
CA ASP A 592 16.91 -21.29 -18.74
C ASP A 592 15.60 -20.68 -18.21
N LEU A 593 15.06 -19.71 -18.97
CA LEU A 593 13.83 -19.02 -18.60
C LEU A 593 12.63 -20.00 -18.49
N GLU A 594 12.55 -21.01 -19.34
CA GLU A 594 11.45 -21.97 -19.36
C GLU A 594 11.50 -22.87 -18.11
N GLU A 595 12.68 -23.36 -17.75
CA GLU A 595 12.92 -24.14 -16.53
C GLU A 595 12.57 -23.34 -15.28
N MET A 596 13.03 -22.08 -15.18
CA MET A 596 12.69 -21.22 -14.04
C MET A 596 11.16 -21.04 -13.92
N LEU A 597 10.48 -20.74 -15.03
CA LEU A 597 9.03 -20.52 -15.04
C LEU A 597 8.25 -21.78 -14.68
N HIS A 598 8.65 -22.93 -15.21
CA HIS A 598 8.03 -24.21 -14.88
C HIS A 598 8.21 -24.53 -13.39
N PHE A 599 9.41 -24.34 -12.85
CA PHE A 599 9.66 -24.57 -11.43
C PHE A 599 8.82 -23.65 -10.53
N LEU A 600 8.73 -22.36 -10.87
CA LEU A 600 7.90 -21.40 -10.13
C LEU A 600 6.42 -21.77 -10.20
N ALA A 601 5.91 -22.16 -11.38
CA ALA A 601 4.51 -22.59 -11.54
C ALA A 601 4.20 -23.85 -10.72
N LYS A 602 5.12 -24.81 -10.69
CA LYS A 602 5.02 -26.02 -9.86
C LYS A 602 5.05 -25.67 -8.37
N THR A 603 5.98 -24.82 -7.95
CA THR A 603 6.11 -24.42 -6.54
C THR A 603 4.89 -23.65 -6.06
N TRP A 604 4.36 -22.77 -6.89
CA TRP A 604 3.06 -22.14 -6.66
C TRP A 604 1.97 -23.19 -6.47
N ALA A 605 1.82 -24.14 -7.40
CA ALA A 605 0.81 -25.20 -7.32
C ALA A 605 0.95 -26.09 -6.06
N ASP A 606 2.17 -26.38 -5.62
CA ASP A 606 2.42 -27.17 -4.42
C ASP A 606 2.14 -26.40 -3.13
N SER A 607 2.22 -25.07 -3.12
CA SER A 607 1.84 -24.24 -1.97
C SER A 607 0.37 -24.42 -1.53
N PHE A 608 -0.49 -24.93 -2.42
CA PHE A 608 -1.89 -25.26 -2.15
C PHE A 608 -2.09 -26.61 -1.44
N ARG A 609 -1.09 -27.50 -1.52
CA ARG A 609 -1.17 -28.86 -0.97
C ARG A 609 -0.63 -28.94 0.46
N LEU A 610 0.09 -27.90 0.90
CA LEU A 610 0.81 -27.87 2.18
C LEU A 610 -0.03 -27.36 3.37
N ALA A 611 -1.28 -26.92 3.15
CA ALA A 611 -2.21 -26.62 4.24
C ALA A 611 -3.00 -27.89 4.64
N LYS A 612 -2.39 -28.74 5.47
CA LYS A 612 -3.12 -29.72 6.28
C LYS A 612 -3.34 -29.23 7.69
#